data_AF-A0A521S305-F1
#
_entry.id   AF-A0A521S305-F1
#
_cell.length_a   1.000
_cell.length_b   1.000
_cell.length_c   1.000
_cell.angle_alpha   90.00
_cell.angle_beta   90.00
_cell.angle_gamma   90.00
#
_symmetry.space_group_name_H-M   'P 1'
#
loop_
_entity.id
_entity.type
_entity.pdbx_description
1 polymer ?
#
loop_
_entity_poly.entity_id
_entity_poly.type
_entity_poly.pdbx_seq_one_letter_code
_entity_poly.pdbx_strand_id
1 'polypeptide(L)'
;MRGKQVTAIHCREIYRWRFSSSVLVLFVLVLLQACATVRPSRPTLPPAASPPQVSSLARTPEPESKPVVEQGRIREEDLKEKRSVPQSRSKDRPTRPAPTKEAPPPVADDSSLIAKITPRTSPQRAASLRLTEEGRRLIESGDYAKALGRLEKTISIDSTNPYGYYYLAQTHFYLGRYQESLNFLDVAESLLANEPFWLAEVFALKGENFRALGFLQKADSSYSQALRLNSGNRLAAEGLTSLKGENQPSSY
;
A
#
# COMPACT_ATOMS: atom_id res chain seq x y z
N MET A 1 -1.34 54.56 -61.16
CA MET A 1 -1.35 56.00 -60.80
C MET A 1 -1.92 56.15 -59.39
N ARG A 2 -1.24 56.94 -58.53
CA ARG A 2 -1.74 57.75 -57.39
C ARG A 2 -2.86 57.12 -56.53
N GLY A 3 -2.68 56.71 -55.27
CA GLY A 3 -2.06 57.43 -54.16
C GLY A 3 -3.05 58.43 -53.54
N LYS A 4 -3.54 58.16 -52.31
CA LYS A 4 -4.06 59.09 -51.26
C LYS A 4 -4.61 58.22 -50.10
N GLN A 5 -3.89 58.11 -49.00
CA GLN A 5 -3.81 59.01 -47.84
C GLN A 5 -4.86 58.74 -46.75
N VAL A 6 -4.30 58.61 -45.55
CA VAL A 6 -4.86 58.37 -44.22
C VAL A 6 -5.66 59.57 -43.74
N THR A 7 -6.70 59.36 -42.93
CA THR A 7 -7.00 60.22 -41.76
C THR A 7 -7.98 59.54 -40.80
N ALA A 8 -7.61 59.56 -39.52
CA ALA A 8 -8.36 59.14 -38.36
C ALA A 8 -9.34 60.24 -37.86
N ILE A 9 -10.13 59.87 -36.84
CA ILE A 9 -10.72 60.70 -35.74
C ILE A 9 -12.26 60.62 -35.65
N HIS A 10 -12.77 59.98 -34.59
CA HIS A 10 -13.73 60.48 -33.55
C HIS A 10 -14.04 59.29 -32.61
N CYS A 11 -13.48 59.20 -31.40
CA CYS A 11 -13.83 59.86 -30.13
C CYS A 11 -15.10 59.29 -29.43
N ARG A 12 -14.85 58.54 -28.33
CA ARG A 12 -15.60 58.37 -27.06
C ARG A 12 -17.14 58.24 -27.05
N GLU A 13 -17.62 57.09 -26.54
CA GLU A 13 -18.60 56.95 -25.45
C GLU A 13 -18.36 55.59 -24.76
N ILE A 14 -17.89 55.51 -23.51
CA ILE A 14 -18.65 55.54 -22.25
C ILE A 14 -19.71 54.43 -22.17
N TYR A 15 -19.33 53.26 -21.64
CA TYR A 15 -20.27 52.36 -20.97
C TYR A 15 -19.66 51.88 -19.64
N ARG A 16 -19.71 52.76 -18.64
CA ARG A 16 -19.58 52.40 -17.22
C ARG A 16 -20.91 51.80 -16.76
N TRP A 17 -21.03 50.47 -16.72
CA TRP A 17 -22.08 49.83 -15.93
C TRP A 17 -21.66 49.84 -14.46
N ARG A 18 -22.25 50.77 -13.70
CA ARG A 18 -22.26 50.79 -12.23
C ARG A 18 -22.98 49.52 -11.76
N PHE A 19 -22.23 48.50 -11.35
CA PHE A 19 -22.76 47.43 -10.51
C PHE A 19 -23.20 48.03 -9.18
N SER A 20 -24.52 48.10 -8.98
CA SER A 20 -25.14 48.64 -7.78
C SER A 20 -24.98 47.64 -6.62
N SER A 21 -24.24 48.03 -5.57
CA SER A 21 -24.01 47.24 -4.36
C SER A 21 -25.28 46.83 -3.60
N SER A 22 -26.46 47.30 -4.02
CA SER A 22 -27.75 46.96 -3.43
C SER A 22 -28.30 45.58 -3.83
N VAL A 23 -27.83 44.98 -4.94
CA VAL A 23 -28.31 43.65 -5.39
C VAL A 23 -27.57 42.51 -4.67
N LEU A 24 -26.32 42.75 -4.24
CA LEU A 24 -25.52 41.76 -3.52
C LEU A 24 -25.99 41.56 -2.06
N VAL A 25 -26.51 42.60 -1.42
CA VAL A 25 -26.97 42.55 -0.01
C VAL A 25 -28.31 41.80 0.15
N LEU A 26 -29.18 41.89 -0.86
CA LEU A 26 -30.46 41.16 -0.86
C LEU A 26 -30.30 39.66 -1.12
N PHE A 27 -29.25 39.22 -1.83
CA PHE A 27 -28.98 37.81 -2.06
C PHE A 27 -28.39 37.10 -0.82
N VAL A 28 -27.65 37.83 0.01
CA VAL A 28 -27.06 37.30 1.27
C VAL A 28 -28.12 37.12 2.37
N LEU A 29 -29.16 37.97 2.41
CA LEU A 29 -30.23 37.87 3.41
C LEU A 29 -31.21 36.71 3.17
N VAL A 30 -31.35 36.22 1.94
CA VAL A 30 -32.21 35.06 1.62
C VAL A 30 -31.55 33.73 2.00
N LEU A 31 -30.21 33.66 2.07
CA LEU A 31 -29.50 32.42 2.44
C LEU A 31 -29.40 32.19 3.96
N LEU A 32 -29.64 33.20 4.78
CA LEU A 32 -29.58 33.09 6.25
C LEU A 32 -30.88 32.61 6.92
N GLN A 33 -32.01 32.56 6.19
CA GLN A 33 -33.29 32.04 6.71
C GLN A 33 -33.57 30.57 6.41
N ALA A 34 -32.64 29.85 5.76
CA ALA A 34 -32.80 28.42 5.46
C ALA A 34 -32.21 27.47 6.54
N CYS A 35 -31.63 27.99 7.63
CA CYS A 35 -30.94 27.19 8.65
C CYS A 35 -31.76 26.84 9.91
N ALA A 36 -33.06 27.12 9.97
CA ALA A 36 -33.85 26.88 11.19
C ALA A 36 -35.15 26.12 10.93
N THR A 37 -35.07 24.81 10.67
CA THR A 37 -36.02 23.78 11.15
C THR A 37 -35.60 22.38 10.68
N VAL A 38 -34.60 21.77 11.33
CA VAL A 38 -34.47 20.31 11.30
C VAL A 38 -34.38 19.85 12.76
N ARG A 39 -35.50 19.34 13.28
CA ARG A 39 -35.56 18.72 14.60
C ARG A 39 -34.86 17.34 14.52
N PRO A 40 -33.97 16.99 15.46
CA PRO A 40 -33.45 15.62 15.53
C PRO A 40 -34.56 14.69 16.02
N SER A 41 -35.04 13.82 15.13
CA SER A 41 -35.88 12.67 15.49
C SER A 41 -35.05 11.67 16.29
N ARG A 42 -35.35 11.51 17.58
CA ARG A 42 -34.85 10.40 18.42
C ARG A 42 -35.27 9.07 17.79
N PRO A 43 -34.36 8.09 17.61
CA PRO A 43 -34.78 6.73 17.29
C PRO A 43 -35.45 6.13 18.53
N THR A 44 -36.73 5.80 18.39
CA THR A 44 -37.49 5.02 19.37
C THR A 44 -36.92 3.61 19.40
N LEU A 45 -36.22 3.25 20.48
CA LEU A 45 -35.82 1.87 20.75
C LEU A 45 -37.08 1.01 20.96
N PRO A 46 -37.18 -0.20 20.37
CA PRO A 46 -38.24 -1.13 20.71
C PRO A 46 -38.12 -1.57 22.18
N PRO A 47 -39.23 -1.82 22.89
CA PRO A 47 -39.20 -2.27 24.27
C PRO A 47 -38.50 -3.63 24.37
N ALA A 48 -37.55 -3.72 25.29
CA ALA A 48 -36.87 -4.95 25.68
C ALA A 48 -37.91 -6.00 26.09
N ALA A 49 -37.93 -7.13 25.37
CA ALA A 49 -38.65 -8.31 25.82
C ALA A 49 -38.02 -8.78 27.14
N SER A 50 -38.83 -8.80 28.20
CA SER A 50 -38.48 -9.35 29.49
C SER A 50 -38.19 -10.86 29.36
N PRO A 51 -37.21 -11.40 30.11
CA PRO A 51 -36.89 -12.81 30.07
C PRO A 51 -38.05 -13.64 30.67
N PRO A 52 -38.41 -14.80 30.08
CA PRO A 52 -39.34 -15.68 30.74
C PRO A 52 -38.70 -16.25 32.00
N GLN A 53 -39.46 -16.14 33.09
CA GLN A 53 -39.13 -16.68 34.39
C GLN A 53 -39.03 -18.20 34.37
N VAL A 54 -38.08 -18.69 35.16
CA VAL A 54 -37.89 -20.08 35.55
C VAL A 54 -39.08 -20.55 36.39
N SER A 55 -39.68 -21.70 36.06
CA SER A 55 -40.37 -22.53 37.05
C SER A 55 -39.76 -23.94 37.03
N SER A 56 -39.02 -24.20 38.11
CA SER A 56 -38.46 -25.46 38.53
C SER A 56 -39.54 -26.49 38.86
N LEU A 57 -39.23 -27.78 38.67
CA LEU A 57 -39.43 -28.84 39.68
C LEU A 57 -38.80 -30.16 39.21
N ALA A 58 -37.59 -30.46 39.70
CA ALA A 58 -37.31 -31.63 40.56
C ALA A 58 -35.80 -31.95 40.64
N ARG A 59 -35.29 -31.77 41.86
CA ARG A 59 -34.08 -32.30 42.56
C ARG A 59 -33.69 -33.73 42.11
N THR A 60 -32.45 -34.23 42.15
CA THR A 60 -31.21 -34.04 42.98
C THR A 60 -30.18 -35.10 42.48
N PRO A 61 -28.92 -35.22 42.97
CA PRO A 61 -27.94 -34.25 43.51
C PRO A 61 -26.55 -34.31 42.81
N GLU A 62 -25.74 -33.28 43.04
CA GLU A 62 -24.26 -33.18 42.87
C GLU A 62 -23.52 -34.01 43.95
N PRO A 63 -22.15 -34.04 44.02
CA PRO A 63 -21.11 -33.81 42.99
C PRO A 63 -19.97 -34.86 43.04
N GLU A 64 -19.21 -35.04 41.96
CA GLU A 64 -17.83 -35.56 42.06
C GLU A 64 -16.86 -34.80 41.12
N SER A 65 -15.94 -34.11 41.78
CA SER A 65 -14.79 -33.36 41.27
C SER A 65 -13.72 -34.28 40.69
N LYS A 66 -13.29 -34.03 39.45
CA LYS A 66 -12.10 -34.68 38.87
C LYS A 66 -10.83 -33.87 39.18
N PRO A 67 -9.71 -34.52 39.51
CA PRO A 67 -8.55 -33.85 40.11
C PRO A 67 -7.59 -33.25 39.09
N VAL A 68 -6.94 -32.19 39.55
CA VAL A 68 -5.69 -31.59 39.08
C VAL A 68 -4.55 -32.61 39.22
N VAL A 69 -3.70 -32.75 38.20
CA VAL A 69 -2.41 -33.46 38.33
C VAL A 69 -1.29 -32.44 38.40
N GLU A 70 -0.63 -32.48 39.56
CA GLU A 70 0.47 -31.69 40.07
C GLU A 70 1.82 -32.08 39.46
N GLN A 71 2.76 -31.15 39.50
CA GLN A 71 4.16 -31.26 39.11
C GLN A 71 4.96 -32.26 39.94
N GLY A 72 5.82 -33.04 39.27
CA GLY A 72 6.85 -33.88 39.89
C GLY A 72 8.25 -33.30 39.67
N ARG A 73 8.92 -32.97 40.77
CA ARG A 73 10.24 -32.36 40.90
C ARG A 73 11.33 -33.44 41.13
N ILE A 74 12.39 -33.42 40.29
CA ILE A 74 13.84 -33.70 40.50
C ILE A 74 14.28 -34.94 41.32
N ARG A 75 15.26 -35.70 40.77
CA ARG A 75 16.44 -36.16 41.54
C ARG A 75 17.68 -36.38 40.67
N GLU A 76 18.78 -35.85 41.18
CA GLU A 76 20.17 -35.92 40.70
C GLU A 76 20.82 -37.28 41.01
N GLU A 77 22.02 -37.44 40.43
CA GLU A 77 23.11 -38.35 40.80
C GLU A 77 23.18 -39.70 40.06
N ASP A 78 24.08 -39.77 39.08
CA ASP A 78 25.14 -40.78 39.16
C ASP A 78 26.48 -40.29 38.60
N LEU A 79 27.53 -40.68 39.30
CA LEU A 79 28.89 -40.17 39.29
C LEU A 79 29.78 -40.82 38.21
N LYS A 80 30.86 -40.09 37.83
CA LYS A 80 32.25 -40.57 37.53
C LYS A 80 32.42 -41.76 36.57
N GLU A 81 33.36 -41.86 35.64
CA GLU A 81 34.71 -41.32 35.47
C GLU A 81 35.32 -42.18 34.35
N LYS A 82 36.00 -41.57 33.36
CA LYS A 82 37.33 -42.01 32.91
C LYS A 82 37.85 -41.19 31.72
N ARG A 83 39.01 -40.59 31.97
CA ARG A 83 39.97 -40.01 31.02
C ARG A 83 40.28 -40.94 29.84
N SER A 84 40.50 -40.35 28.67
CA SER A 84 41.82 -40.37 28.00
C SER A 84 41.80 -39.54 26.71
N VAL A 85 42.85 -38.74 26.52
CA VAL A 85 43.25 -38.14 25.24
C VAL A 85 44.33 -39.06 24.65
N PRO A 86 44.47 -39.18 23.32
CA PRO A 86 45.60 -38.51 22.69
C PRO A 86 45.31 -37.85 21.32
N GLN A 87 46.20 -36.92 20.99
CA GLN A 87 46.27 -36.05 19.82
C GLN A 87 46.55 -36.76 18.48
N SER A 88 46.16 -36.02 17.42
CA SER A 88 46.80 -35.87 16.11
C SER A 88 46.67 -36.99 15.06
N ARG A 89 46.03 -36.63 13.95
CA ARG A 89 46.67 -36.71 12.62
C ARG A 89 45.99 -35.74 11.65
N SER A 90 46.71 -34.67 11.36
CA SER A 90 46.50 -33.76 10.25
C SER A 90 46.55 -34.55 8.94
N LYS A 91 45.55 -34.36 8.07
CA LYS A 91 45.70 -34.57 6.64
C LYS A 91 45.03 -33.42 5.92
N ASP A 92 45.87 -32.70 5.18
CA ASP A 92 45.51 -31.67 4.21
C ASP A 92 44.23 -32.01 3.45
N ARG A 93 43.24 -31.14 3.59
CA ARG A 93 42.18 -30.99 2.60
C ARG A 93 42.20 -29.53 2.18
N PRO A 94 42.37 -29.21 0.88
CA PRO A 94 42.37 -27.83 0.44
C PRO A 94 41.05 -27.18 0.83
N THR A 95 41.17 -26.12 1.63
CA THR A 95 40.06 -25.26 2.05
C THR A 95 39.50 -24.63 0.78
N ARG A 96 38.39 -25.18 0.28
CA ARG A 96 37.57 -24.48 -0.71
C ARG A 96 37.24 -23.12 -0.10
N PRO A 97 37.56 -21.99 -0.76
CA PRO A 97 37.15 -20.69 -0.23
C PRO A 97 35.64 -20.73 0.01
N ALA A 98 35.23 -20.30 1.20
CA ALA A 98 33.83 -20.16 1.54
C ALA A 98 33.15 -19.36 0.41
N PRO A 99 31.94 -19.76 -0.05
CA PRO A 99 31.23 -18.95 -1.03
C PRO A 99 31.02 -17.57 -0.41
N THR A 100 31.63 -16.57 -1.02
CA THR A 100 31.33 -15.16 -0.78
C THR A 100 29.81 -15.02 -0.82
N LYS A 101 29.25 -14.32 0.16
CA LYS A 101 27.81 -13.99 0.24
C LYS A 101 27.48 -12.97 -0.86
N GLU A 102 27.69 -13.36 -2.10
CA GLU A 102 27.43 -12.59 -3.30
C GLU A 102 25.91 -12.41 -3.41
N ALA A 103 25.49 -11.16 -3.52
CA ALA A 103 24.07 -10.83 -3.61
C ALA A 103 23.45 -11.59 -4.80
N PRO A 104 22.22 -12.10 -4.68
CA PRO A 104 21.57 -12.82 -5.77
C PRO A 104 21.54 -11.93 -7.03
N PRO A 105 21.73 -12.50 -8.24
CA PRO A 105 21.79 -11.72 -9.46
C PRO A 105 20.48 -10.96 -9.72
N PRO A 106 20.51 -9.81 -10.44
CA PRO A 106 19.32 -9.07 -10.83
C PRO A 106 18.30 -9.96 -11.55
N VAL A 107 17.03 -9.83 -11.19
CA VAL A 107 15.94 -10.53 -11.88
C VAL A 107 15.65 -9.80 -13.20
N ALA A 108 15.36 -10.55 -14.27
CA ALA A 108 15.00 -9.98 -15.57
C ALA A 108 13.71 -9.12 -15.46
N ASP A 109 13.64 -8.06 -16.28
CA ASP A 109 12.46 -7.19 -16.36
C ASP A 109 11.25 -7.94 -16.93
N ASP A 110 10.19 -8.05 -16.12
CA ASP A 110 8.92 -8.71 -16.46
C ASP A 110 7.74 -7.71 -16.42
N SER A 111 8.03 -6.45 -16.73
CA SER A 111 7.06 -5.36 -16.59
C SER A 111 6.05 -5.30 -17.75
N SER A 112 6.34 -5.90 -18.90
CA SER A 112 5.42 -5.91 -20.07
C SER A 112 4.24 -6.84 -19.86
N LEU A 113 3.08 -6.29 -19.51
CA LEU A 113 1.88 -7.07 -19.22
C LEU A 113 1.22 -7.68 -20.46
N ILE A 114 1.45 -7.06 -21.63
CA ILE A 114 0.92 -7.57 -22.91
C ILE A 114 1.57 -8.91 -23.27
N ALA A 115 2.86 -9.09 -22.94
CA ALA A 115 3.56 -10.35 -23.17
C ALA A 115 2.98 -11.53 -22.35
N LYS A 116 2.28 -11.24 -21.25
CA LYS A 116 1.59 -12.23 -20.41
C LYS A 116 0.26 -12.72 -21.01
N ILE A 117 -0.24 -12.07 -22.07
CA ILE A 117 -1.45 -12.50 -22.77
C ILE A 117 -1.11 -13.63 -23.73
N THR A 118 -1.58 -14.84 -23.42
CA THR A 118 -1.39 -16.03 -24.25
C THR A 118 -2.74 -16.49 -24.84
N PRO A 119 -2.75 -17.40 -25.85
CA PRO A 119 -4.00 -17.98 -26.34
C PRO A 119 -4.83 -18.72 -25.28
N ARG A 120 -4.21 -19.08 -24.14
CA ARG A 120 -4.89 -19.73 -23.00
C ARG A 120 -5.46 -18.74 -21.98
N THR A 121 -5.15 -17.45 -22.12
CA THR A 121 -5.63 -16.41 -21.20
C THR A 121 -7.12 -16.16 -21.47
N SER A 122 -7.94 -16.15 -20.42
CA SER A 122 -9.38 -15.84 -20.59
C SER A 122 -9.58 -14.42 -21.16
N PRO A 123 -10.65 -14.17 -21.92
CA PRO A 123 -10.93 -12.84 -22.45
C PRO A 123 -11.00 -11.75 -21.37
N GLN A 124 -11.53 -12.09 -20.19
CA GLN A 124 -11.62 -11.19 -19.03
C GLN A 124 -10.24 -10.84 -18.48
N ARG A 125 -9.36 -11.84 -18.25
CA ARG A 125 -7.99 -11.61 -17.80
C ARG A 125 -7.16 -10.86 -18.85
N ALA A 126 -7.34 -11.17 -20.13
CA ALA A 126 -6.66 -10.45 -21.21
C ALA A 126 -7.10 -8.98 -21.27
N ALA A 127 -8.40 -8.70 -21.10
CA ALA A 127 -8.92 -7.33 -21.03
C ALA A 127 -8.40 -6.58 -19.80
N SER A 128 -8.37 -7.23 -18.63
CA SER A 128 -7.85 -6.62 -17.41
C SER A 128 -6.35 -6.29 -17.54
N LEU A 129 -5.54 -7.18 -18.13
CA LEU A 129 -4.12 -6.92 -18.40
C LEU A 129 -3.89 -5.74 -19.37
N ARG A 130 -4.71 -5.62 -20.42
CA ARG A 130 -4.64 -4.47 -21.34
C ARG A 130 -4.98 -3.15 -20.65
N LEU A 131 -6.03 -3.13 -19.83
CA LEU A 131 -6.39 -1.95 -19.04
C LEU A 131 -5.31 -1.59 -18.03
N THR A 132 -4.67 -2.58 -17.41
CA THR A 132 -3.53 -2.33 -16.52
C THR A 132 -2.36 -1.69 -17.27
N GLU A 133 -2.03 -2.19 -18.46
CA GLU A 133 -0.97 -1.61 -19.30
C GLU A 133 -1.31 -0.17 -19.72
N GLU A 134 -2.57 0.12 -20.07
CA GLU A 134 -3.01 1.49 -20.31
C GLU A 134 -2.85 2.38 -19.06
N GLY A 135 -3.23 1.86 -17.89
CA GLY A 135 -3.04 2.54 -16.60
C GLY A 135 -1.58 2.87 -16.32
N ARG A 136 -0.67 1.91 -16.54
CA ARG A 136 0.78 2.11 -16.42
C ARG A 136 1.26 3.25 -17.31
N ARG A 137 0.90 3.27 -18.60
CA ARG A 137 1.30 4.34 -19.52
C ARG A 137 0.77 5.70 -19.10
N LEU A 138 -0.44 5.74 -18.53
CA LEU A 138 -1.01 6.97 -17.98
C LEU A 138 -0.21 7.47 -16.77
N ILE A 139 0.23 6.58 -15.87
CA ILE A 139 1.14 6.92 -14.76
C ILE A 139 2.46 7.48 -15.31
N GLU A 140 3.07 6.85 -16.30
CA GLU A 140 4.31 7.31 -16.94
C GLU A 140 4.16 8.70 -17.57
N SER A 141 2.96 9.02 -18.08
CA SER A 141 2.64 10.35 -18.61
C SER A 141 2.24 11.39 -17.55
N GLY A 142 2.13 10.99 -16.27
CA GLY A 142 1.68 11.85 -15.18
C GLY A 142 0.16 12.05 -15.07
N ASP A 143 -0.64 11.38 -15.91
CA ASP A 143 -2.10 11.46 -15.96
C ASP A 143 -2.76 10.56 -14.87
N TYR A 144 -2.42 10.78 -13.61
CA TYR A 144 -2.81 9.90 -12.49
C TYR A 144 -4.33 9.74 -12.31
N ALA A 145 -5.12 10.80 -12.58
CA ALA A 145 -6.57 10.73 -12.47
C ALA A 145 -7.19 9.78 -13.52
N LYS A 146 -6.66 9.77 -14.75
CA LYS A 146 -7.11 8.83 -15.79
C LYS A 146 -6.60 7.42 -15.49
N ALA A 147 -5.36 7.30 -15.00
CA ALA A 147 -4.79 6.02 -14.59
C ALA A 147 -5.69 5.33 -13.56
N LEU A 148 -6.11 6.09 -12.53
CA LEU A 148 -7.01 5.59 -11.48
C LEU A 148 -8.28 4.97 -12.07
N GLY A 149 -8.99 5.68 -12.95
CA GLY A 149 -10.22 5.15 -13.57
C GLY A 149 -10.01 3.91 -14.45
N ARG A 150 -8.87 3.80 -15.14
CA ARG A 150 -8.53 2.59 -15.93
C ARG A 150 -8.23 1.41 -15.02
N LEU A 151 -7.50 1.64 -13.94
CA LEU A 151 -7.05 0.61 -13.01
C LEU A 151 -8.16 0.14 -12.07
N GLU A 152 -9.07 1.01 -11.65
CA GLU A 152 -10.30 0.61 -10.96
C GLU A 152 -11.14 -0.31 -11.85
N LYS A 153 -11.22 0.00 -13.15
CA LYS A 153 -11.88 -0.86 -14.12
C LYS A 153 -11.18 -2.22 -14.25
N THR A 154 -9.84 -2.26 -14.22
CA THR A 154 -9.08 -3.53 -14.19
C THR A 154 -9.59 -4.46 -13.09
N ILE A 155 -9.62 -3.99 -11.84
CA ILE A 155 -10.00 -4.84 -10.70
C ILE A 155 -11.50 -5.15 -10.66
N SER A 156 -12.33 -4.31 -11.28
CA SER A 156 -13.76 -4.58 -11.45
C SER A 156 -14.04 -5.72 -12.45
N ILE A 157 -13.20 -5.85 -13.49
CA ILE A 157 -13.31 -6.91 -14.50
C ILE A 157 -12.68 -8.20 -13.99
N ASP A 158 -11.55 -8.07 -13.31
CA ASP A 158 -10.81 -9.20 -12.78
C ASP A 158 -10.12 -8.82 -11.46
N SER A 159 -10.79 -9.14 -10.36
CA SER A 159 -10.31 -8.90 -9.00
C SER A 159 -9.11 -9.77 -8.61
N THR A 160 -8.70 -10.71 -9.46
CA THR A 160 -7.55 -11.59 -9.25
C THR A 160 -6.31 -11.14 -10.03
N ASN A 161 -6.37 -10.00 -10.74
CA ASN A 161 -5.23 -9.43 -11.45
C ASN A 161 -4.29 -8.69 -10.47
N PRO A 162 -3.12 -9.25 -10.10
CA PRO A 162 -2.22 -8.62 -9.14
C PRO A 162 -1.68 -7.27 -9.60
N TYR A 163 -1.37 -7.15 -10.89
CA TYR A 163 -0.72 -5.96 -11.45
C TYR A 163 -1.65 -4.75 -11.39
N GLY A 164 -2.96 -4.96 -11.48
CA GLY A 164 -3.97 -3.92 -11.26
C GLY A 164 -3.82 -3.27 -9.88
N TYR A 165 -3.69 -4.08 -8.83
CA TYR A 165 -3.50 -3.58 -7.46
C TYR A 165 -2.16 -2.88 -7.27
N TYR A 166 -1.07 -3.40 -7.85
CA TYR A 166 0.23 -2.73 -7.79
C TYR A 166 0.18 -1.33 -8.43
N TYR A 167 -0.37 -1.22 -9.65
CA TYR A 167 -0.44 0.07 -10.33
C TYR A 167 -1.49 1.02 -9.72
N LEU A 168 -2.56 0.49 -9.10
CA LEU A 168 -3.44 1.30 -8.23
C LEU A 168 -2.64 1.90 -7.07
N ALA A 169 -1.87 1.08 -6.37
CA ALA A 169 -1.03 1.57 -5.29
C ALA A 169 -0.07 2.65 -5.75
N GLN A 170 0.63 2.42 -6.88
CA GLN A 170 1.54 3.39 -7.46
C GLN A 170 0.84 4.71 -7.81
N THR A 171 -0.38 4.64 -8.38
CA THR A 171 -1.19 5.81 -8.65
C THR A 171 -1.55 6.56 -7.37
N HIS A 172 -1.99 5.84 -6.33
CA HIS A 172 -2.29 6.43 -5.02
C HIS A 172 -1.07 7.08 -4.36
N PHE A 173 0.11 6.46 -4.48
CA PHE A 173 1.37 7.05 -4.03
C PHE A 173 1.66 8.40 -4.71
N TYR A 174 1.56 8.47 -6.04
CA TYR A 174 1.75 9.73 -6.76
C TYR A 174 0.69 10.79 -6.45
N LEU A 175 -0.50 10.39 -6.02
CA LEU A 175 -1.55 11.27 -5.53
C LEU A 175 -1.36 11.68 -4.05
N GLY A 176 -0.28 11.25 -3.39
CA GLY A 176 0.00 11.53 -1.97
C GLY A 176 -0.86 10.72 -0.98
N ARG A 177 -1.58 9.71 -1.46
CA ARG A 177 -2.50 8.86 -0.69
C ARG A 177 -1.78 7.60 -0.21
N TYR A 178 -0.81 7.79 0.68
CA TYR A 178 0.16 6.74 1.02
C TYR A 178 -0.45 5.56 1.77
N GLN A 179 -1.45 5.81 2.62
CA GLN A 179 -2.10 4.74 3.39
C GLN A 179 -2.95 3.83 2.48
N GLU A 180 -3.69 4.43 1.54
CA GLU A 180 -4.47 3.70 0.54
C GLU A 180 -3.57 2.91 -0.41
N SER A 181 -2.43 3.51 -0.80
CA SER A 181 -1.39 2.81 -1.55
C SER A 181 -0.89 1.56 -0.81
N LEU A 182 -0.57 1.67 0.49
CA LEU A 182 -0.18 0.50 1.30
C LEU A 182 -1.25 -0.60 1.33
N ASN A 183 -2.52 -0.23 1.47
CA ASN A 183 -3.61 -1.21 1.46
C ASN A 183 -3.69 -2.00 0.14
N PHE A 184 -3.50 -1.33 -1.00
CA PHE A 184 -3.45 -2.00 -2.29
C PHE A 184 -2.18 -2.84 -2.47
N LEU A 185 -1.05 -2.41 -1.90
CA LEU A 185 0.20 -3.20 -1.90
C LEU A 185 0.08 -4.48 -1.09
N ASP A 186 -0.69 -4.50 0.00
CA ASP A 186 -0.93 -5.71 0.79
C ASP A 186 -1.67 -6.77 -0.05
N VAL A 187 -2.65 -6.35 -0.84
CA VAL A 187 -3.35 -7.25 -1.78
C VAL A 187 -2.40 -7.71 -2.88
N ALA A 188 -1.64 -6.79 -3.49
CA ALA A 188 -0.69 -7.11 -4.54
C ALA A 188 0.38 -8.11 -4.06
N GLU A 189 0.94 -7.92 -2.86
CA GLU A 189 1.92 -8.81 -2.24
C GLU A 189 1.39 -10.25 -2.16
N SER A 190 0.15 -10.42 -1.69
CA SER A 190 -0.45 -11.75 -1.54
C SER A 190 -0.61 -12.49 -2.87
N LEU A 191 -0.95 -11.76 -3.93
CA LEU A 191 -1.18 -12.33 -5.27
C LEU A 191 0.12 -12.51 -6.06
N LEU A 192 1.18 -11.77 -5.73
CA LEU A 192 2.49 -11.78 -6.39
C LEU A 192 3.56 -12.58 -5.64
N ALA A 193 3.18 -13.33 -4.60
CA ALA A 193 4.12 -14.06 -3.74
C ALA A 193 5.08 -14.99 -4.51
N ASN A 194 4.69 -15.47 -5.70
CA ASN A 194 5.49 -16.36 -6.55
C ASN A 194 6.13 -15.65 -7.76
N GLU A 195 6.11 -14.31 -7.81
CA GLU A 195 6.71 -13.51 -8.87
C GLU A 195 7.80 -12.59 -8.26
N PRO A 196 9.06 -13.08 -8.11
CA PRO A 196 10.10 -12.36 -7.36
C PRO A 196 10.38 -10.94 -7.86
N PHE A 197 10.32 -10.73 -9.18
CA PHE A 197 10.46 -9.40 -9.78
C PHE A 197 9.40 -8.43 -9.24
N TRP A 198 8.13 -8.80 -9.39
CA TRP A 198 7.00 -7.98 -8.95
C TRP A 198 6.90 -7.85 -7.45
N LEU A 199 7.23 -8.91 -6.70
CA LEU A 199 7.28 -8.85 -5.25
C LEU A 199 8.36 -7.86 -4.76
N ALA A 200 9.51 -7.80 -5.44
CA ALA A 200 10.52 -6.78 -5.17
C ALA A 200 10.00 -5.36 -5.41
N GLU A 201 9.28 -5.14 -6.53
CA GLU A 201 8.64 -3.85 -6.83
C GLU A 201 7.62 -3.44 -5.76
N VAL A 202 6.82 -4.40 -5.27
CA VAL A 202 5.86 -4.17 -4.17
C VAL A 202 6.60 -3.70 -2.91
N PHE A 203 7.67 -4.39 -2.49
CA PHE A 203 8.44 -4.00 -1.31
C PHE A 203 9.16 -2.66 -1.49
N ALA A 204 9.66 -2.36 -2.69
CA ALA A 204 10.29 -1.07 -2.98
C ALA A 204 9.28 0.08 -2.84
N LEU A 205 8.08 -0.09 -3.39
CA LEU A 205 7.03 0.92 -3.30
C LEU A 205 6.48 1.03 -1.86
N LYS A 206 6.38 -0.07 -1.09
CA LYS A 206 6.09 0.01 0.36
C LYS A 206 7.12 0.86 1.09
N GLY A 207 8.40 0.72 0.73
CA GLY A 207 9.48 1.56 1.25
C GLY A 207 9.25 3.03 1.02
N GLU A 208 8.90 3.43 -0.22
CA GLU A 208 8.58 4.83 -0.56
C GLU A 208 7.39 5.36 0.24
N ASN A 209 6.33 4.57 0.39
CA ASN A 209 5.16 4.97 1.18
C ASN A 209 5.52 5.17 2.66
N PHE A 210 6.29 4.24 3.25
CA PHE A 210 6.73 4.39 4.64
C PHE A 210 7.67 5.57 4.84
N ARG A 211 8.57 5.83 3.89
CA ARG A 211 9.47 6.99 3.92
C ARG A 211 8.67 8.29 3.87
N ALA A 212 7.71 8.39 2.95
CA ALA A 212 6.83 9.56 2.83
C ALA A 212 5.96 9.81 4.08
N LEU A 213 5.61 8.74 4.81
CA LEU A 213 4.91 8.81 6.09
C LEU A 213 5.85 9.06 7.30
N GLY A 214 7.17 9.15 7.09
CA GLY A 214 8.17 9.35 8.15
C GLY A 214 8.54 8.09 8.94
N PHE A 215 8.04 6.91 8.56
CA PHE A 215 8.37 5.64 9.18
C PHE A 215 9.69 5.06 8.63
N LEU A 216 10.80 5.76 8.87
CA LEU A 216 12.10 5.48 8.24
C LEU A 216 12.60 4.05 8.48
N GLN A 217 12.38 3.48 9.66
CA GLN A 217 12.78 2.10 9.97
C GLN A 217 12.00 1.06 9.14
N LYS A 218 10.69 1.29 8.92
CA LYS A 218 9.87 0.43 8.06
C LYS A 218 10.27 0.58 6.60
N ALA A 219 10.63 1.80 6.18
CA ALA A 219 11.16 2.07 4.85
C ALA A 219 12.46 1.29 4.59
N ASP A 220 13.45 1.40 5.48
CA ASP A 220 14.72 0.67 5.41
C ASP A 220 14.52 -0.85 5.29
N SER A 221 13.64 -1.41 6.13
CA SER A 221 13.31 -2.84 6.11
C SER A 221 12.69 -3.26 4.76
N SER A 222 11.78 -2.45 4.23
CA SER A 222 11.07 -2.72 2.97
C SER A 222 12.01 -2.66 1.77
N TYR A 223 12.84 -1.62 1.67
CA TYR A 223 13.84 -1.53 0.61
C TYR A 223 14.87 -2.68 0.69
N SER A 224 15.32 -3.02 1.90
CA SER A 224 16.21 -4.16 2.11
C SER A 224 15.58 -5.48 1.66
N GLN A 225 14.28 -5.67 1.86
CA GLN A 225 13.56 -6.84 1.36
C GLN A 225 13.47 -6.84 -0.17
N ALA A 226 13.19 -5.69 -0.79
CA ALA A 226 13.17 -5.56 -2.24
C ALA A 226 14.52 -5.96 -2.86
N LEU A 227 15.64 -5.48 -2.30
CA LEU A 227 16.99 -5.82 -2.80
C LEU A 227 17.40 -7.28 -2.53
N ARG A 228 16.81 -7.94 -1.53
CA ARG A 228 16.99 -9.39 -1.35
C ARG A 228 16.32 -10.21 -2.46
N LEU A 229 15.17 -9.74 -2.94
CA LEU A 229 14.40 -10.40 -4.00
C LEU A 229 14.94 -10.06 -5.39
N ASN A 230 15.30 -8.80 -5.60
CA ASN A 230 15.91 -8.31 -6.83
C ASN A 230 16.99 -7.26 -6.48
N SER A 231 18.25 -7.69 -6.51
CA SER A 231 19.39 -6.80 -6.22
C SER A 231 19.54 -5.65 -7.22
N GLY A 232 18.93 -5.76 -8.41
CA GLY A 232 18.87 -4.71 -9.42
C GLY A 232 17.70 -3.73 -9.25
N ASN A 233 16.89 -3.84 -8.19
CA ASN A 233 15.79 -2.89 -7.98
C ASN A 233 16.35 -1.50 -7.63
N ARG A 234 16.33 -0.61 -8.63
CA ARG A 234 16.90 0.74 -8.53
C ARG A 234 16.18 1.60 -7.49
N LEU A 235 14.85 1.52 -7.41
CA LEU A 235 14.05 2.30 -6.47
C LEU A 235 14.46 2.01 -5.01
N ALA A 236 14.64 0.75 -4.67
CA ALA A 236 15.08 0.34 -3.33
C ALA A 236 16.53 0.74 -3.03
N ALA A 237 17.43 0.66 -4.01
CA ALA A 237 18.82 1.10 -3.86
C ALA A 237 18.91 2.63 -3.62
N GLU A 238 18.15 3.41 -4.37
CA GLU A 238 18.05 4.87 -4.22
C GLU A 238 17.40 5.24 -2.87
N GLY A 239 16.34 4.53 -2.48
CA GLY A 239 15.65 4.71 -1.19
C GLY A 239 16.58 4.51 0.00
N LEU A 240 17.36 3.42 0.04
CA LEU A 240 18.33 3.18 1.12
C LEU A 240 19.45 4.21 1.16
N THR A 241 19.91 4.68 0.00
CA THR A 241 20.93 5.73 -0.08
C THR A 241 20.40 7.04 0.51
N SER A 242 19.16 7.38 0.18
CA SER A 242 18.48 8.59 0.69
C SER A 242 18.32 8.55 2.21
N LEU A 243 17.89 7.42 2.78
CA LEU A 243 17.75 7.25 4.24
C LEU A 243 19.07 7.39 5.01
N LYS A 244 20.20 6.98 4.41
CA LYS A 244 21.53 7.16 5.01
C LYS A 244 21.94 8.63 5.02
N GLY A 245 21.61 9.37 3.97
CA GLY A 245 21.84 10.82 3.90
C GLY A 245 21.01 11.60 4.92
N GLU A 246 19.75 11.21 5.13
CA GLU A 246 18.87 11.83 6.13
C GLU A 246 19.31 11.57 7.58
N ASN A 247 19.96 10.44 7.85
CA ASN A 247 20.42 10.05 9.19
C ASN A 247 21.82 10.57 9.58
N GLN A 248 22.56 11.22 8.67
CA GLN A 248 23.83 11.85 9.05
C GLN A 248 23.58 13.30 9.49
N PRO A 249 23.83 13.65 10.78
CA PRO A 249 23.75 15.03 11.21
C PRO A 249 24.76 15.86 10.41
N SER A 250 24.32 17.00 9.87
CA SER A 250 25.19 17.92 9.16
C SER A 250 26.38 18.27 10.04
N SER A 251 27.57 17.79 9.69
CA SER A 251 28.81 18.18 10.36
C SER A 251 29.11 19.63 9.99
N TYR A 252 28.74 20.56 10.89
CA TYR A 252 29.18 21.95 10.87
C TYR A 252 30.24 22.16 11.95
#